data_AF-A0A917PSV2-F1
#
_entry.id   AF-A0A917PSV2-F1
#
_cell.length_a   1.000
_cell.length_b   1.000
_cell.length_c   1.000
_cell.angle_alpha   90.00
_cell.angle_beta   90.00
_cell.angle_gamma   90.00
#
_symmetry.space_group_name_H-M   'P 1'
#
loop_
_entity.id
_entity.type
_entity.pdbx_description
1 polymer ?
#
loop_
_entity_poly.entity_id
_entity_poly.type
_entity_poly.pdbx_seq_one_letter_code
_entity_poly.pdbx_strand_id
1 'polypeptide(L)'
;MGLLAGVIVVVAGVRRLGRAVTYIPWPVIEGFTLGIAIIIFLQQVPAALGTEPRPSTNALVAAIESLPTVSWPEAAWALGIVLVVAAVMVFAPRIHKLLPGSIIAIVLVCVVAVAQLPVATIGELPPGLPMPIVPERTFDTMSPLIGAAFTVAALAAIESLLSARVAASISDTGPYDADRELVGQGTRVGGIRLLRGHCPPRGRSPAPP
;
A
#
# COMPACT_ATOMS: atom_id res chain seq x y z
N MET A 1 8.99 -1.01 -13.96
CA MET A 1 9.29 -0.03 -12.90
C MET A 1 10.06 -0.66 -11.74
N GLY A 2 9.49 -1.61 -11.00
CA GLY A 2 10.10 -2.14 -9.76
C GLY A 2 11.55 -2.63 -9.91
N LEU A 3 11.86 -3.33 -11.01
CA LEU A 3 13.24 -3.75 -11.29
C LEU A 3 14.20 -2.56 -11.51
N LEU A 4 13.80 -1.56 -12.29
CA LEU A 4 14.57 -0.33 -12.51
C LEU A 4 14.75 0.46 -11.21
N ALA A 5 13.67 0.63 -10.43
CA ALA A 5 13.70 1.29 -9.14
C ALA A 5 14.65 0.56 -8.17
N GLY A 6 14.59 -0.77 -8.11
CA GLY A 6 15.50 -1.59 -7.30
C GLY A 6 16.96 -1.38 -7.67
N VAL A 7 17.29 -1.39 -8.97
CA VAL A 7 18.65 -1.10 -9.46
C VAL A 7 19.10 0.31 -9.05
N ILE A 8 18.24 1.33 -9.21
CA ILE A 8 18.55 2.71 -8.81
C ILE A 8 18.88 2.78 -7.32
N VAL A 9 18.09 2.13 -6.45
CA VAL A 9 18.31 2.13 -5.00
C VAL A 9 19.59 1.37 -4.63
N VAL A 10 19.88 0.22 -5.25
CA VAL A 10 21.15 -0.50 -5.01
C VAL A 10 22.34 0.36 -5.40
N VAL A 11 22.30 1.00 -6.57
CA VAL A 11 23.36 1.89 -7.03
C VAL A 11 23.53 3.08 -6.09
N ALA A 12 22.43 3.64 -5.57
CA ALA A 12 22.49 4.72 -4.59
C ALA A 12 23.15 4.29 -3.27
N GLY A 13 22.84 3.08 -2.77
CA GLY A 13 23.49 2.52 -1.59
C GLY A 13 24.99 2.26 -1.79
N VAL A 14 25.38 1.66 -2.93
CA VAL A 14 26.80 1.43 -3.25
C VAL A 14 27.58 2.75 -3.39
N ARG A 15 26.95 3.82 -3.90
CA ARG A 15 27.53 5.16 -3.98
C ARG A 15 27.50 5.95 -2.68
N ARG A 16 27.05 5.34 -1.59
CA ARG A 16 26.97 5.94 -0.25
C ARG A 16 26.05 7.16 -0.14
N LEU A 17 24.97 7.16 -0.93
CA LEU A 17 23.98 8.23 -0.92
C LEU A 17 22.98 8.13 0.25
N GLY A 18 22.99 7.05 1.05
CA GLY A 18 22.07 6.86 2.16
C GLY A 18 22.24 7.89 3.27
N ARG A 19 23.47 8.40 3.46
CA ARG A 19 23.78 9.45 4.45
C ARG A 19 23.06 10.77 4.16
N ALA A 20 22.64 11.03 2.92
CA ALA A 20 21.92 12.24 2.55
C ALA A 20 20.56 12.35 3.28
N VAL A 21 19.92 11.22 3.60
CA VAL A 21 18.61 11.18 4.25
C VAL A 21 18.67 11.62 5.71
N THR A 22 19.82 11.51 6.36
CA THR A 22 20.03 11.97 7.75
C THR A 22 19.87 13.50 7.87
N TYR A 23 20.08 14.24 6.78
CA TYR A 23 19.91 15.71 6.72
C TYR A 23 18.46 16.16 6.53
N ILE A 24 17.51 15.23 6.33
CA ILE A 24 16.10 15.58 6.16
C ILE A 24 15.53 16.03 7.53
N PRO A 25 14.96 17.26 7.60
CA PRO A 25 14.32 17.75 8.81
C PRO A 25 13.09 16.93 9.20
N TRP A 26 12.85 16.73 10.51
CA TRP A 26 11.65 16.07 11.03
C TRP A 26 10.32 16.62 10.49
N PRO A 27 10.14 17.96 10.33
CA PRO A 27 8.90 18.49 9.76
C PRO A 27 8.58 17.99 8.34
N VAL A 28 9.60 17.68 7.53
CA VAL A 28 9.39 17.16 6.16
C VAL A 28 8.85 15.73 6.21
N ILE A 29 9.32 14.95 7.16
CA ILE A 29 8.93 13.55 7.36
C ILE A 29 7.48 13.46 7.84
N GLU A 30 7.14 14.30 8.82
CA GLU A 30 5.78 14.40 9.35
C GLU A 30 4.80 14.86 8.26
N GLY A 31 5.16 15.89 7.49
CA GLY A 31 4.35 16.36 6.37
C GLY A 31 4.16 15.30 5.28
N PHE A 32 5.22 14.56 4.94
CA PHE A 32 5.15 13.47 3.97
C PHE A 32 4.23 12.34 4.42
N THR A 33 4.37 11.91 5.68
CA THR A 33 3.55 10.84 6.29
C THR A 33 2.09 11.26 6.38
N LEU A 34 1.82 12.49 6.80
CA LEU A 34 0.46 13.06 6.84
C LEU A 34 -0.16 13.13 5.44
N GLY A 35 0.64 13.53 4.43
CA GLY A 35 0.21 13.55 3.03
C GLY A 35 -0.20 12.17 2.52
N ILE A 36 0.63 11.14 2.76
CA ILE A 36 0.27 9.75 2.43
C ILE A 36 -0.98 9.32 3.18
N ALA A 37 -1.10 9.62 4.48
CA ALA A 37 -2.26 9.26 5.29
C ALA A 37 -3.57 9.84 4.72
N ILE A 38 -3.55 11.12 4.32
CA ILE A 38 -4.70 11.78 3.68
C ILE A 38 -5.02 11.11 2.34
N ILE A 39 -4.02 10.82 1.50
CA ILE A 39 -4.23 10.16 0.20
C ILE A 39 -4.84 8.77 0.40
N ILE A 40 -4.30 7.96 1.30
CA ILE A 40 -4.82 6.62 1.61
C ILE A 40 -6.26 6.73 2.11
N PHE A 41 -6.54 7.66 3.03
CA PHE A 41 -7.89 7.90 3.54
C PHE A 41 -8.86 8.23 2.41
N LEU A 42 -8.51 9.18 1.54
CA LEU A 42 -9.33 9.57 0.38
C LEU A 42 -9.56 8.39 -0.59
N GLN A 43 -8.56 7.53 -0.79
CA GLN A 43 -8.70 6.32 -1.61
C GLN A 43 -9.67 5.30 -1.00
N GLN A 44 -9.88 5.31 0.32
CA GLN A 44 -10.85 4.42 0.97
C GLN A 44 -12.29 4.97 0.94
N VAL A 45 -12.50 6.27 0.68
CA VAL A 45 -13.84 6.90 0.70
C VAL A 45 -14.84 6.20 -0.23
N PRO A 46 -14.53 5.92 -1.52
CA PRO A 46 -15.47 5.26 -2.40
C PRO A 46 -15.91 3.88 -1.88
N ALA A 47 -14.96 3.10 -1.36
CA ALA A 47 -15.22 1.78 -0.79
C ALA A 47 -16.05 1.86 0.51
N ALA A 48 -15.80 2.86 1.36
CA ALA A 48 -16.57 3.09 2.58
C ALA A 48 -18.02 3.49 2.30
N LEU A 49 -18.27 4.16 1.17
CA LEU A 49 -19.60 4.55 0.70
C LEU A 49 -20.32 3.43 -0.10
N GLY A 50 -19.67 2.28 -0.31
CA GLY A 50 -20.24 1.18 -1.11
C GLY A 50 -20.24 1.45 -2.62
N THR A 51 -19.46 2.42 -3.09
CA THR A 51 -19.39 2.80 -4.51
C THR A 51 -18.16 2.20 -5.18
N GLU A 52 -18.27 1.88 -6.48
CA GLU A 52 -17.15 1.39 -7.28
C GLU A 52 -16.09 2.50 -7.46
N PRO A 53 -14.80 2.23 -7.17
CA PRO A 53 -13.74 3.21 -7.38
C PRO A 53 -13.65 3.60 -8.86
N ARG A 54 -13.96 4.85 -9.19
CA ARG A 54 -13.77 5.36 -10.54
C ARG A 54 -12.26 5.50 -10.82
N PRO A 55 -11.76 5.09 -12.01
CA PRO A 55 -10.36 5.28 -12.35
C PRO A 55 -10.05 6.79 -12.42
N SER A 56 -9.36 7.31 -11.42
CA SER A 56 -8.88 8.69 -11.43
C SER A 56 -7.43 8.74 -10.94
N THR A 57 -6.67 9.69 -11.47
CA THR A 57 -5.27 9.93 -11.04
C THR A 57 -5.22 10.69 -9.72
N ASN A 58 -6.34 11.29 -9.28
CA ASN A 58 -6.41 12.12 -8.09
C ASN A 58 -7.42 11.56 -7.07
N ALA A 59 -6.90 11.11 -5.94
CA ALA A 59 -7.68 10.53 -4.85
C ALA A 59 -8.80 11.47 -4.34
N LEU A 60 -8.55 12.79 -4.31
CA LEU A 60 -9.55 13.77 -3.87
C LEU A 60 -10.71 13.84 -4.87
N VAL A 61 -10.41 13.85 -6.16
CA VAL A 61 -11.43 13.88 -7.22
C VAL A 61 -12.26 12.59 -7.18
N ALA A 62 -11.61 11.43 -7.05
CA ALA A 62 -12.34 10.15 -6.89
C ALA A 62 -13.27 10.16 -5.67
N ALA A 63 -12.83 10.69 -4.53
CA ALA A 63 -13.65 10.78 -3.34
C ALA A 63 -14.86 11.71 -3.55
N ILE A 64 -14.67 12.90 -4.12
CA ILE A 64 -15.75 13.86 -4.36
C ILE A 64 -16.75 13.34 -5.39
N GLU A 65 -16.28 12.75 -6.48
CA GLU A 65 -17.14 12.19 -7.53
C GLU A 65 -17.94 10.97 -7.07
N SER A 66 -17.50 10.29 -5.99
CA SER A 66 -18.23 9.15 -5.42
C SER A 66 -19.47 9.56 -4.61
N LEU A 67 -19.48 10.76 -4.02
CA LEU A 67 -20.58 11.28 -3.20
C LEU A 67 -21.95 11.36 -3.90
N PRO A 68 -22.08 11.86 -5.15
CA PRO A 68 -23.37 11.94 -5.82
C PRO A 68 -23.89 10.57 -6.29
N THR A 69 -23.04 9.54 -6.35
CA THR A 69 -23.41 8.20 -6.82
C THR A 69 -23.84 7.24 -5.71
N VAL A 70 -23.94 7.72 -4.46
CA VAL A 70 -24.20 6.90 -3.28
C VAL A 70 -25.66 6.46 -3.19
N SER A 71 -25.88 5.15 -3.16
CA SER A 71 -27.10 4.50 -2.71
C SER A 71 -27.12 4.44 -1.18
N TRP A 72 -27.79 5.39 -0.52
CA TRP A 72 -27.83 5.47 0.96
C TRP A 72 -28.20 4.17 1.70
N PRO A 73 -29.10 3.30 1.20
CA PRO A 73 -29.39 2.01 1.85
C PRO A 73 -28.22 1.02 1.84
N GLU A 74 -27.43 0.98 0.77
CA GLU A 74 -26.26 0.09 0.64
C GLU A 74 -25.06 0.68 1.38
N ALA A 75 -24.90 2.00 1.31
CA ALA A 75 -23.88 2.74 2.05
C ALA A 75 -24.03 2.57 3.57
N ALA A 76 -25.24 2.43 4.09
CA ALA A 76 -25.48 2.22 5.52
C ALA A 76 -24.81 0.94 6.04
N TRP A 77 -24.83 -0.14 5.26
CA TRP A 77 -24.16 -1.40 5.61
C TRP A 77 -22.64 -1.26 5.58
N ALA A 78 -22.10 -0.67 4.52
CA ALA A 78 -20.66 -0.43 4.38
C ALA A 78 -20.13 0.48 5.51
N LEU A 79 -20.79 1.60 5.76
CA LEU A 79 -20.46 2.54 6.83
C LEU A 79 -20.61 1.89 8.23
N GLY A 80 -21.63 1.06 8.42
CA GLY A 80 -21.82 0.30 9.65
C GLY A 80 -20.65 -0.62 9.94
N ILE A 81 -20.17 -1.35 8.93
CA ILE A 81 -18.99 -2.21 9.05
C ILE A 81 -17.73 -1.40 9.32
N VAL A 82 -17.53 -0.29 8.60
CA VAL A 82 -16.39 0.62 8.84
C VAL A 82 -16.40 1.12 10.29
N LEU A 83 -17.56 1.51 10.81
CA LEU A 83 -17.71 1.97 12.20
C LEU A 83 -17.39 0.86 13.20
N VAL A 84 -17.89 -0.36 12.97
CA VAL A 84 -17.61 -1.52 13.82
C VAL A 84 -16.12 -1.86 13.80
N VAL A 85 -15.50 -1.91 12.62
CA VAL A 85 -14.05 -2.14 12.48
C VAL A 85 -13.24 -1.07 13.20
N ALA A 86 -13.60 0.21 13.03
CA ALA A 86 -12.96 1.32 13.72
C ALA A 86 -13.10 1.19 15.25
N ALA A 87 -14.29 0.85 15.75
CA ALA A 87 -14.52 0.60 17.16
C ALA A 87 -13.65 -0.56 17.67
N VAL A 88 -13.62 -1.70 16.97
CA VAL A 88 -12.77 -2.84 17.33
C VAL A 88 -11.30 -2.44 17.37
N MET A 89 -10.82 -1.69 16.39
CA MET A 89 -9.42 -1.22 16.36
C MET A 89 -9.07 -0.31 17.55
N VAL A 90 -10.00 0.52 18.01
CA VAL A 90 -9.78 1.44 19.15
C VAL A 90 -9.94 0.75 20.51
N PHE A 91 -10.90 -0.17 20.64
CA PHE A 91 -11.24 -0.78 21.92
C PHE A 91 -10.51 -2.10 22.20
N ALA A 92 -10.23 -2.93 21.18
CA ALA A 92 -9.59 -4.23 21.38
C ALA A 92 -8.20 -4.14 22.05
N PRO A 93 -7.31 -3.19 21.69
CA PRO A 93 -6.01 -3.05 22.36
C PRO A 93 -6.13 -2.68 23.84
N ARG A 94 -7.26 -2.10 24.27
CA ARG A 94 -7.51 -1.77 25.68
C ARG A 94 -7.89 -2.99 26.52
N ILE A 95 -8.43 -4.04 25.90
CA ILE A 95 -8.80 -5.28 26.58
C ILE A 95 -7.61 -6.23 26.62
N HIS A 96 -6.90 -6.41 25.50
CA HIS A 96 -5.81 -7.37 25.41
C HIS A 96 -4.66 -6.84 24.52
N LYS A 97 -3.54 -6.46 25.15
CA LYS A 97 -2.38 -5.82 24.48
C LYS A 97 -1.68 -6.71 23.45
N LEU A 98 -1.84 -8.02 23.55
CA LEU A 98 -1.22 -8.99 22.64
C LEU A 98 -2.00 -9.20 21.34
N LEU A 99 -3.25 -8.75 21.24
CA LEU A 99 -4.10 -8.97 20.08
C LEU A 99 -4.23 -7.69 19.25
N PRO A 100 -3.64 -7.62 18.04
CA PRO A 100 -3.84 -6.50 17.12
C PRO A 100 -5.33 -6.40 16.74
N GLY A 101 -5.92 -5.22 16.94
CA GLY A 101 -7.33 -4.98 16.62
C GLY A 101 -7.68 -5.26 15.14
N SER A 102 -6.71 -5.14 14.23
CA SER A 102 -6.86 -5.49 12.81
C SER A 102 -7.16 -6.97 12.58
N ILE A 103 -6.57 -7.88 13.37
CA ILE A 103 -6.81 -9.33 13.25
C ILE A 103 -8.21 -9.66 13.76
N ILE A 104 -8.66 -9.03 14.85
CA ILE A 104 -10.01 -9.25 15.36
C ILE A 104 -11.05 -8.71 14.36
N ALA A 105 -10.80 -7.52 13.81
CA ALA A 105 -11.66 -6.90 12.82
C ALA A 105 -11.79 -7.76 11.54
N ILE A 106 -10.68 -8.30 11.00
CA ILE A 106 -10.75 -9.10 9.78
C ILE A 106 -11.53 -10.41 9.99
N VAL A 107 -11.37 -11.06 11.16
CA VAL A 107 -12.13 -12.27 11.51
C VAL A 107 -13.61 -11.95 11.62
N LEU A 108 -13.96 -10.85 12.30
CA LEU A 108 -15.35 -10.40 12.45
C LEU A 108 -16.01 -10.14 11.09
N VAL A 109 -15.36 -9.40 10.20
CA VAL A 109 -15.89 -9.12 8.84
C VAL A 109 -15.98 -10.40 8.01
N CYS A 110 -15.05 -11.35 8.18
CA CYS A 110 -15.12 -12.65 7.50
C CYS A 110 -16.38 -13.43 7.92
N VAL A 111 -16.71 -13.44 9.22
CA VAL A 111 -17.94 -14.07 9.72
C VAL A 111 -19.20 -13.40 9.14
N VAL A 112 -19.22 -12.06 9.10
CA VAL A 112 -20.31 -11.27 8.46
C VAL A 112 -20.46 -11.63 6.97
N ALA A 113 -19.35 -11.78 6.25
CA ALA A 113 -19.37 -12.14 4.83
C ALA A 113 -19.90 -13.57 4.59
N VAL A 114 -19.51 -14.54 5.44
CA VAL A 114 -20.03 -15.92 5.38
C VAL A 114 -21.54 -15.98 5.70
N ALA A 115 -22.04 -15.07 6.54
CA ALA A 115 -23.46 -14.94 6.83
C ALA A 115 -24.30 -14.34 5.68
N GLN A 116 -23.70 -14.10 4.50
CA GLN A 116 -24.33 -13.55 3.30
C GLN A 116 -25.05 -12.19 3.50
N LEU A 117 -24.53 -11.38 4.42
CA LEU A 117 -24.98 -10.00 4.58
C LEU A 117 -24.59 -9.16 3.34
N PRO A 118 -25.33 -8.08 3.03
CA PRO A 118 -25.14 -7.27 1.82
C PRO A 118 -23.86 -6.42 1.93
N VAL A 119 -22.72 -7.08 1.77
CA VAL A 119 -21.38 -6.51 1.90
C VAL A 119 -20.59 -6.82 0.64
N ALA A 120 -19.86 -5.83 0.14
CA ALA A 120 -18.95 -6.04 -0.97
C ALA A 120 -17.88 -7.08 -0.57
N THR A 121 -17.81 -8.18 -1.33
CA THR A 121 -16.82 -9.24 -1.11
C THR A 121 -15.70 -9.14 -2.15
N ILE A 122 -14.49 -9.50 -1.72
CA ILE A 122 -13.36 -9.68 -2.62
C ILE A 122 -13.57 -11.04 -3.30
N GLY A 123 -13.53 -11.07 -4.63
CA GLY A 123 -13.73 -12.29 -5.41
C GLY A 123 -12.64 -13.35 -5.17
N GLU A 124 -12.73 -14.47 -5.91
CA GLU A 124 -11.83 -15.60 -5.71
C GLU A 124 -10.36 -15.25 -5.98
N LEU A 125 -9.48 -15.73 -5.08
CA LEU A 125 -8.04 -15.60 -5.26
C LEU A 125 -7.55 -16.69 -6.22
N PRO A 126 -6.81 -16.35 -7.29
CA PRO A 126 -6.31 -17.35 -8.23
C PRO A 126 -5.44 -18.39 -7.51
N PRO A 127 -5.67 -19.69 -7.72
CA PRO A 127 -4.88 -20.73 -7.09
C PRO A 127 -3.49 -20.81 -7.74
N GLY A 128 -2.45 -20.75 -6.91
CA GLY A 128 -1.07 -20.96 -7.32
C GLY A 128 -0.17 -19.74 -7.16
N LEU A 129 1.14 -19.99 -7.20
CA LEU A 129 2.15 -18.93 -7.20
C LEU A 129 2.27 -18.36 -8.62
N PRO A 130 2.27 -17.02 -8.78
CA PRO A 130 2.56 -16.41 -10.06
C PRO A 130 3.94 -16.87 -10.54
N MET A 131 4.00 -17.38 -11.77
CA MET A 131 5.27 -17.79 -12.36
C MET A 131 6.16 -16.56 -12.58
N PRO A 132 7.48 -16.68 -12.35
CA PRO A 132 8.40 -15.59 -12.64
C PRO A 132 8.39 -15.24 -14.13
N ILE A 133 8.10 -13.98 -14.45
CA ILE A 133 8.14 -13.47 -15.82
C ILE A 133 9.34 -12.54 -15.95
N VAL A 134 10.24 -12.84 -16.88
CA VAL A 134 11.30 -11.93 -17.25
C VAL A 134 10.68 -10.86 -18.18
N PRO A 135 10.66 -9.58 -17.79
CA PRO A 135 10.07 -8.54 -18.63
C PRO A 135 10.87 -8.39 -19.93
N GLU A 136 10.17 -8.22 -21.04
CA GLU A 136 10.77 -7.90 -22.33
C GLU A 136 11.60 -6.60 -22.20
N ARG A 137 12.88 -6.69 -22.56
CA ARG A 137 13.84 -5.59 -22.41
C ARG A 137 13.89 -4.76 -23.69
N THR A 138 12.84 -4.03 -23.98
CA THR A 138 12.84 -3.07 -25.10
C THR A 138 13.16 -1.68 -24.58
N PHE A 139 14.21 -1.04 -25.10
CA PHE A 139 14.63 0.32 -24.72
C PHE A 139 13.47 1.34 -24.80
N ASP A 140 12.60 1.16 -25.79
CA ASP A 140 11.42 2.00 -26.05
C ASP A 140 10.41 1.96 -24.90
N THR A 141 10.24 0.78 -24.28
CA THR A 141 9.39 0.64 -23.10
C THR A 141 10.04 1.15 -21.83
N MET A 142 11.38 1.29 -21.75
CA MET A 142 12.08 1.69 -20.53
C MET A 142 12.17 3.21 -20.35
N SER A 143 12.39 3.97 -21.43
CA SER A 143 12.55 5.43 -21.39
C SER A 143 11.43 6.17 -20.62
N PRO A 144 10.13 5.95 -20.90
CA PRO A 144 9.06 6.64 -20.18
C PRO A 144 8.95 6.25 -18.69
N LEU A 145 9.59 5.15 -18.31
CA LEU A 145 9.47 4.54 -16.99
C LEU A 145 10.53 5.01 -16.02
N ILE A 146 11.60 5.63 -16.53
CA ILE A 146 12.74 6.08 -15.73
C ILE A 146 12.26 7.10 -14.68
N GLY A 147 11.45 8.09 -15.08
CA GLY A 147 10.92 9.10 -14.15
C GLY A 147 10.12 8.47 -13.01
N ALA A 148 9.14 7.62 -13.33
CA ALA A 148 8.36 6.91 -12.32
C ALA A 148 9.22 5.96 -11.47
N ALA A 149 10.23 5.31 -12.05
CA ALA A 149 11.15 4.44 -11.31
C ALA A 149 12.01 5.22 -10.32
N PHE A 150 12.46 6.43 -10.66
CA PHE A 150 13.15 7.32 -9.72
C PHE A 150 12.26 7.74 -8.57
N THR A 151 11.00 8.11 -8.83
CA THR A 151 10.04 8.45 -7.76
C THR A 151 9.81 7.27 -6.82
N VAL A 152 9.58 6.08 -7.36
CA VAL A 152 9.40 4.86 -6.55
C VAL A 152 10.67 4.50 -5.77
N ALA A 153 11.85 4.65 -6.40
CA ALA A 153 13.13 4.41 -5.74
C ALA A 153 13.36 5.37 -4.57
N ALA A 154 13.11 6.67 -4.77
CA ALA A 154 13.23 7.69 -3.74
C ALA A 154 12.26 7.42 -2.58
N LEU A 155 11.00 7.11 -2.88
CA LEU A 155 9.99 6.77 -1.87
C LEU A 155 10.40 5.53 -1.05
N ALA A 156 10.80 4.45 -1.72
CA ALA A 156 11.21 3.22 -1.07
C ALA A 156 12.46 3.41 -0.18
N ALA A 157 13.42 4.22 -0.64
CA ALA A 157 14.62 4.58 0.11
C ALA A 157 14.28 5.41 1.36
N ILE A 158 13.45 6.46 1.22
CA ILE A 158 13.04 7.32 2.32
C ILE A 158 12.30 6.52 3.39
N GLU A 159 11.25 5.76 3.03
CA GLU A 159 10.48 4.96 3.99
C GLU A 159 11.34 3.96 4.79
N SER A 160 12.28 3.29 4.11
CA SER A 160 13.21 2.33 4.75
C SER A 160 14.12 3.02 5.76
N LEU A 161 14.72 4.14 5.36
CA LEU A 161 15.65 4.89 6.19
C LEU A 161 14.96 5.60 7.35
N LEU A 162 13.72 6.05 7.15
CA LEU A 162 12.89 6.60 8.23
C LEU A 162 12.51 5.55 9.25
N SER A 163 12.10 4.36 8.79
CA SER A 163 11.83 3.22 9.67
C SER A 163 13.07 2.84 10.48
N ALA A 164 14.25 2.79 9.83
CA ALA A 164 15.52 2.53 10.50
C ALA A 164 15.89 3.62 11.51
N ARG A 165 15.68 4.90 11.17
CA ARG A 165 15.94 6.05 12.06
C ARG A 165 15.04 6.02 13.29
N VAL A 166 13.75 5.75 13.11
CA VAL A 166 12.79 5.64 14.23
C VAL A 166 13.11 4.42 15.09
N ALA A 167 13.42 3.27 14.50
CA ALA A 167 13.83 2.08 15.24
C ALA A 167 15.12 2.31 16.04
N ALA A 168 16.11 3.00 15.46
CA ALA A 168 17.34 3.39 16.16
C ALA A 168 17.09 4.41 17.27
N SER A 169 16.01 5.20 17.21
CA SER A 169 15.65 6.14 18.28
C SER A 169 14.98 5.46 19.50
N ILE A 170 14.43 4.25 19.32
CA ILE A 170 13.69 3.51 20.36
C ILE A 170 14.55 2.39 20.97
N SER A 171 15.64 1.98 20.31
CA SER A 171 16.48 0.85 20.74
C SER A 171 17.93 1.27 20.99
N ASP A 172 18.53 0.78 22.07
CA ASP A 172 19.96 0.98 22.40
C ASP A 172 20.90 0.09 21.55
N THR A 173 20.47 -0.35 20.37
CA THR A 173 21.18 -1.35 19.55
C THR A 173 22.33 -0.77 18.72
N GLY A 174 22.65 0.51 18.88
CA GLY A 174 23.74 1.20 18.19
C GLY A 174 23.32 1.87 16.87
N PRO A 175 24.29 2.47 16.15
CA PRO A 175 24.01 3.20 14.92
C PRO A 175 23.63 2.25 13.77
N TYR A 176 22.67 2.66 12.95
CA TYR A 176 22.32 1.95 11.72
C TYR A 176 23.18 2.43 10.54
N ASP A 177 23.42 1.55 9.56
CA ASP A 177 24.13 1.87 8.31
C ASP A 177 23.12 2.11 7.18
N ALA A 178 22.92 3.38 6.84
CA ALA A 178 21.98 3.81 5.80
C ALA A 178 22.29 3.22 4.42
N ASP A 179 23.56 3.02 4.08
CA ASP A 179 23.95 2.53 2.76
C ASP A 179 23.63 1.03 2.62
N ARG A 180 23.80 0.28 3.71
CA ARG A 180 23.41 -1.12 3.79
C ARG A 180 21.89 -1.30 3.71
N GLU A 181 21.13 -0.42 4.36
CA GLU A 181 19.66 -0.40 4.25
C GLU A 181 19.20 -0.14 2.81
N LEU A 182 19.86 0.79 2.10
CA LEU A 182 19.56 1.03 0.68
C LEU A 182 19.86 -0.19 -0.19
N VAL A 183 21.01 -0.84 -0.03
CA VAL A 183 21.33 -2.04 -0.83
C VAL A 183 20.31 -3.16 -0.55
N GLY A 184 19.95 -3.37 0.73
CA GLY A 184 18.92 -4.33 1.12
C GLY A 184 17.54 -4.03 0.51
N GLN A 185 17.09 -2.78 0.61
CA GLN A 185 15.81 -2.32 0.06
C GLN A 185 15.77 -2.40 -1.47
N GLY A 186 16.85 -1.99 -2.14
CA GLY A 186 16.94 -2.06 -3.61
C GLY A 186 16.87 -3.50 -4.12
N THR A 187 17.53 -4.43 -3.43
CA THR A 187 17.47 -5.87 -3.75
C THR A 187 16.05 -6.41 -3.61
N ARG A 188 15.33 -6.01 -2.54
CA ARG A 188 13.94 -6.39 -2.27
C ARG A 188 12.98 -5.85 -3.34
N VAL A 189 13.06 -4.55 -3.63
CA VAL A 189 12.20 -3.87 -4.62
C VAL A 189 12.43 -4.43 -6.03
N GLY A 190 13.68 -4.74 -6.37
CA GLY A 190 14.02 -5.38 -7.64
C GLY A 190 13.54 -6.83 -7.75
N GLY A 191 13.70 -7.61 -6.68
CA GLY A 191 13.38 -9.04 -6.64
C GLY A 191 11.88 -9.35 -6.64
N ILE A 192 11.06 -8.56 -5.93
CA ILE A 192 9.59 -8.77 -5.85
C ILE A 192 8.92 -8.70 -7.23
N ARG A 193 9.45 -7.89 -8.15
CA ARG A 193 8.89 -7.79 -9.51
C ARG A 193 9.13 -9.03 -10.36
N LEU A 194 10.20 -9.78 -10.10
CA LEU A 194 10.44 -11.05 -10.78
C LEU A 194 9.42 -12.11 -10.36
N LEU A 195 8.89 -12.02 -9.14
CA LEU A 195 7.92 -12.96 -8.60
C LEU A 195 6.47 -12.56 -8.92
N ARG A 196 6.16 -11.26 -9.01
CA ARG A 196 4.83 -10.78 -9.41
C ARG A 196 4.73 -10.67 -10.94
N GLY A 197 4.55 -11.81 -11.60
CA GLY A 197 3.99 -11.85 -12.96
C GLY A 197 2.67 -11.08 -12.99
N HIS A 198 2.41 -10.35 -14.09
CA HIS A 198 1.17 -9.59 -14.29
C HIS A 198 -0.03 -10.49 -14.03
N CYS A 199 -0.90 -10.13 -13.07
CA CYS A 199 -2.23 -10.72 -13.00
C CYS A 199 -3.05 -10.08 -14.13
N PRO A 200 -3.46 -10.81 -15.17
CA PRO A 200 -4.27 -10.21 -16.23
C PRO A 200 -5.64 -9.82 -15.66
N PRO A 201 -6.19 -8.65 -16.00
CA PRO A 201 -7.57 -8.31 -15.63
C PRO A 201 -8.50 -9.31 -16.33
N ARG A 202 -9.17 -10.19 -15.56
CA ARG A 202 -10.22 -11.04 -16.12
C ARG A 202 -11.47 -10.20 -16.33
N GLY A 203 -11.97 -10.20 -17.57
CA GLY A 203 -13.27 -9.64 -17.92
C GLY A 203 -14.37 -10.27 -17.07
N ARG A 204 -15.31 -9.43 -16.61
CA ARG A 204 -16.54 -9.86 -15.94
C ARG A 204 -17.25 -10.88 -16.84
N SER A 205 -17.50 -12.08 -16.33
CA SER A 205 -18.48 -12.97 -16.97
C SER A 205 -19.87 -12.34 -16.82
N PRO A 206 -20.72 -12.33 -17.84
CA PRO A 206 -22.09 -11.85 -17.72
C PRO A 206 -22.84 -12.74 -16.72
N ALA A 207 -23.61 -12.12 -15.82
CA ALA A 207 -24.46 -12.82 -14.88
C ALA A 207 -25.43 -13.75 -15.65
N PRO A 208 -25.72 -14.96 -15.13
CA PRO A 208 -26.79 -15.79 -15.68
C PRO A 208 -28.15 -15.10 -15.50
N PRO A 209 -29.14 -15.40 -16.37
CA PRO A 209 -30.41 -14.67 -16.50
C PRO A 209 -31.28 -14.71 -15.25
#